data_AF-A0A7V5MJG4-F1
#
_entry.id   AF-A0A7V5MJG4-F1
#
_cell.length_a   1.000
_cell.length_b   1.000
_cell.length_c   1.000
_cell.angle_alpha   90.00
_cell.angle_beta   90.00
_cell.angle_gamma   90.00
#
_symmetry.space_group_name_H-M   'P 1'
#
loop_
_entity.id
_entity.type
_entity.pdbx_description
1 polymer ?
#
loop_
_entity_poly.entity_id
_entity_poly.type
_entity_poly.pdbx_seq_one_letter_code
_entity_poly.pdbx_strand_id
1 'polypeptide(L)'
;MKFDTVKLSLDCATDKCLKKLDRSHTGITMMDIKSGMLVFQTRYDKPLIIEILMVKSINDKPAEIKALNAFLLELQPTRIDIGTIDRPPAYPVESLSYEELRDISLQFDRALPIYVASRKKVMEKPSCYSDEEIMETIKKRPLTQEDINVLLDQESQKRVAQLINQKQLVWVSSSGYDFLVLNSEKSLKNS
;
A
#
# COMPACT_ATOMS: atom_id res chain seq x y z
N MET A 1 10.02 -16.68 18.13
CA MET A 1 11.21 -16.56 17.24
C MET A 1 12.00 -15.31 17.64
N LYS A 2 13.31 -15.18 17.32
CA LYS A 2 14.15 -14.03 17.72
C LYS A 2 14.33 -12.97 16.62
N PHE A 3 13.29 -12.69 15.83
CA PHE A 3 13.28 -11.56 14.89
C PHE A 3 12.47 -10.43 15.49
N ASP A 4 12.83 -9.16 15.23
CA ASP A 4 12.07 -8.00 15.70
C ASP A 4 11.00 -7.55 14.72
N THR A 5 11.30 -7.70 13.43
CA THR A 5 10.38 -7.47 12.32
C THR A 5 10.69 -8.49 11.22
N VAL A 6 9.67 -8.99 10.55
CA VAL A 6 9.83 -9.87 9.39
C VAL A 6 9.10 -9.23 8.22
N LYS A 7 9.77 -9.20 7.06
CA LYS A 7 9.22 -8.72 5.81
C LYS A 7 9.24 -9.85 4.79
N LEU A 8 8.08 -10.15 4.19
CA LEU A 8 7.91 -11.18 3.17
C LEU A 8 7.41 -10.56 1.87
N SER A 9 7.90 -11.01 0.73
CA SER A 9 7.40 -10.58 -0.59
C SER A 9 6.22 -11.46 -1.01
N LEU A 10 5.18 -10.84 -1.58
CA LEU A 10 4.00 -11.50 -2.13
C LEU A 10 3.50 -10.73 -3.36
N ASP A 11 4.23 -10.85 -4.46
CA ASP A 11 3.91 -10.09 -5.67
C ASP A 11 2.73 -10.68 -6.48
N CYS A 12 2.34 -11.92 -6.18
CA CYS A 12 1.26 -12.65 -6.82
C CYS A 12 0.43 -13.43 -5.79
N ALA A 13 -0.84 -13.61 -6.09
CA ALA A 13 -1.81 -14.44 -5.37
C ALA A 13 -2.37 -15.59 -6.22
N THR A 14 -1.97 -15.74 -7.48
CA THR A 14 -2.36 -16.88 -8.34
C THR A 14 -1.14 -17.58 -8.97
N ASP A 15 -1.25 -18.89 -9.22
CA ASP A 15 -0.19 -19.64 -9.93
C ASP A 15 0.11 -19.09 -11.32
N LYS A 16 -0.92 -18.55 -11.98
CA LYS A 16 -0.78 -17.94 -13.31
C LYS A 16 0.08 -16.68 -13.25
N CYS A 17 -0.10 -15.85 -12.23
CA CYS A 17 0.74 -14.69 -11.99
C CYS A 17 2.14 -15.12 -11.57
N LEU A 18 2.24 -16.04 -10.60
CA LEU A 18 3.51 -16.55 -10.09
C LEU A 18 4.39 -17.06 -11.24
N LYS A 19 3.87 -17.94 -12.11
CA LYS A 19 4.62 -18.45 -13.28
C LYS A 19 5.09 -17.39 -14.27
N LYS A 20 4.37 -16.27 -14.36
CA LYS A 20 4.72 -15.17 -15.28
C LYS A 20 5.81 -14.28 -14.69
N LEU A 21 5.68 -13.96 -13.42
CA LEU A 21 6.54 -13.02 -12.72
C LEU A 21 7.80 -13.71 -12.20
N ASP A 22 7.61 -14.84 -11.53
CA ASP A 22 8.64 -15.67 -10.95
C ASP A 22 8.80 -16.94 -11.78
N ARG A 23 9.99 -17.15 -12.34
CA ARG A 23 10.35 -18.40 -13.02
C ARG A 23 10.67 -19.50 -12.00
N SER A 24 9.89 -19.55 -10.92
CA SER A 24 10.10 -20.41 -9.78
C SER A 24 10.06 -21.88 -10.20
N HIS A 25 10.77 -22.69 -9.42
CA HIS A 25 10.92 -24.12 -9.66
C HIS A 25 9.54 -24.80 -9.70
N THR A 26 9.40 -25.80 -10.57
CA THR A 26 8.14 -26.49 -10.92
C THR A 26 7.42 -27.21 -9.76
N GLY A 27 7.89 -27.07 -8.52
CA GLY A 27 7.38 -27.76 -7.33
C GLY A 27 6.76 -26.87 -6.24
N ILE A 28 6.73 -25.54 -6.40
CA ILE A 28 6.09 -24.63 -5.43
C ILE A 28 4.86 -24.00 -6.07
N THR A 29 3.70 -24.20 -5.46
CA THR A 29 2.45 -23.54 -5.86
C THR A 29 2.20 -22.30 -5.02
N MET A 30 1.33 -21.43 -5.53
CA MET A 30 0.83 -20.28 -4.78
C MET A 30 0.07 -20.71 -3.53
N MET A 31 -0.58 -21.88 -3.54
CA MET A 31 -1.23 -22.44 -2.36
C MET A 31 -0.21 -22.79 -1.26
N ASP A 32 0.94 -23.35 -1.64
CA ASP A 32 2.01 -23.69 -0.70
C ASP A 32 2.57 -22.43 -0.01
N ILE A 33 2.84 -21.39 -0.81
CA ILE A 33 3.34 -20.10 -0.30
C ILE A 33 2.33 -19.49 0.68
N LYS A 34 1.05 -19.37 0.29
CA LYS A 34 0.00 -18.80 1.14
C LYS A 34 -0.18 -19.58 2.44
N SER A 35 -0.20 -20.91 2.35
CA SER A 35 -0.31 -21.78 3.52
C SER A 35 0.88 -21.60 4.45
N GLY A 36 2.10 -21.52 3.91
CA GLY A 36 3.31 -21.25 4.66
C GLY A 36 3.27 -19.90 5.39
N MET A 37 2.79 -18.85 4.72
CA MET A 37 2.63 -17.53 5.32
C MET A 37 1.60 -17.51 6.45
N LEU A 38 0.46 -18.19 6.30
CA LEU A 38 -0.55 -18.32 7.36
C LEU A 38 0.02 -19.09 8.56
N VAL A 39 0.68 -20.23 8.33
CA VAL A 39 1.33 -21.00 9.40
C VAL A 39 2.40 -20.15 10.09
N PHE A 40 3.18 -19.39 9.34
CA PHE A 40 4.17 -18.47 9.89
C PHE A 40 3.52 -17.40 10.78
N GLN A 41 2.45 -16.76 10.29
CA GLN A 41 1.71 -15.74 11.02
C GLN A 41 1.18 -16.26 12.37
N THR A 42 0.69 -17.49 12.44
CA THR A 42 0.22 -18.07 13.73
C THR A 42 1.31 -18.26 14.77
N ARG A 43 2.58 -18.29 14.35
CA ARG A 43 3.76 -18.53 15.22
C ARG A 43 4.57 -17.27 15.48
N TYR A 44 4.29 -16.20 14.77
CA TYR A 44 5.06 -14.97 14.78
C TYR A 44 4.20 -13.81 15.30
N ASP A 45 4.52 -13.37 16.51
CA ASP A 45 3.77 -12.41 17.33
C ASP A 45 4.28 -10.96 17.23
N LYS A 46 5.24 -10.73 16.35
CA LYS A 46 5.86 -9.41 16.12
C LYS A 46 5.46 -8.85 14.74
N PRO A 47 5.84 -7.60 14.39
CA PRO A 47 5.43 -6.99 13.14
C PRO A 47 5.79 -7.81 11.89
N LEU A 48 4.75 -8.20 11.15
CA LEU A 48 4.82 -8.89 9.87
C LEU A 48 4.45 -7.91 8.76
N ILE A 49 5.41 -7.63 7.89
CA ILE A 49 5.26 -6.70 6.76
C ILE A 49 5.20 -7.52 5.48
N ILE A 50 4.25 -7.20 4.60
CA ILE A 50 4.19 -7.78 3.26
C ILE A 50 4.65 -6.74 2.25
N GLU A 51 5.54 -7.12 1.35
CA GLU A 51 5.92 -6.31 0.19
C GLU A 51 5.26 -6.84 -1.07
N ILE A 52 4.73 -5.94 -1.90
CA ILE A 52 4.16 -6.25 -3.20
C ILE A 52 4.80 -5.31 -4.22
N LEU A 53 5.62 -5.86 -5.11
CA LEU A 53 6.17 -5.16 -6.26
C LEU A 53 5.27 -5.35 -7.47
N MET A 54 4.53 -4.29 -7.80
CA MET A 54 3.64 -4.24 -8.94
C MET A 54 4.44 -4.02 -10.24
N VAL A 55 4.16 -4.84 -11.24
CA VAL A 55 4.73 -4.81 -12.58
C VAL A 55 3.61 -4.69 -13.59
N LYS A 56 3.70 -3.64 -14.41
CA LYS A 56 2.66 -3.28 -15.38
C LYS A 56 2.37 -4.45 -16.32
N SER A 57 1.10 -4.69 -16.60
CA SER A 57 0.52 -5.78 -17.39
C SER A 57 0.70 -7.22 -16.86
N ILE A 58 1.45 -7.42 -15.77
CA ILE A 58 1.72 -8.75 -15.20
C ILE A 58 0.80 -9.04 -14.02
N ASN A 59 0.95 -8.28 -12.92
CA ASN A 59 0.20 -8.47 -11.67
C ASN A 59 -0.70 -7.27 -11.31
N ASP A 60 -0.84 -6.29 -12.21
CA ASP A 60 -1.69 -5.09 -12.07
C ASP A 60 -3.16 -5.30 -12.51
N LYS A 61 -3.55 -6.55 -12.81
CA LYS A 61 -4.90 -6.85 -13.29
C LYS A 61 -5.89 -6.92 -12.13
N PRO A 62 -7.13 -6.42 -12.29
CA PRO A 62 -8.14 -6.42 -11.23
C PRO A 62 -8.40 -7.79 -10.59
N ALA A 63 -8.33 -8.88 -11.38
CA ALA A 63 -8.50 -10.24 -10.87
C ALA A 63 -7.37 -10.66 -9.91
N GLU A 64 -6.13 -10.26 -10.19
CA GLU A 64 -4.97 -10.55 -9.35
C GLU A 64 -5.01 -9.71 -8.08
N ILE A 65 -5.32 -8.42 -8.22
CA ILE A 65 -5.50 -7.48 -7.10
C ILE A 65 -6.60 -7.99 -6.14
N LYS A 66 -7.72 -8.46 -6.67
CA LYS A 66 -8.80 -9.06 -5.86
C LYS A 66 -8.33 -10.31 -5.11
N ALA A 67 -7.50 -11.15 -5.75
CA ALA A 67 -6.96 -12.36 -5.12
C ALA A 67 -5.92 -12.03 -4.02
N LEU A 68 -5.08 -11.02 -4.24
CA LEU A 68 -4.18 -10.47 -3.22
C LEU A 68 -4.98 -9.91 -2.05
N ASN A 69 -5.97 -9.06 -2.32
CA ASN A 69 -6.83 -8.47 -1.29
C ASN A 69 -7.49 -9.54 -0.40
N ALA A 70 -8.11 -10.56 -1.02
CA ALA A 70 -8.76 -11.62 -0.27
C ALA A 70 -7.79 -12.36 0.67
N PHE A 71 -6.57 -12.64 0.20
CA PHE A 71 -5.57 -13.32 1.01
C PHE A 71 -4.98 -12.42 2.10
N LEU A 72 -4.75 -11.14 1.83
CA LEU A 72 -4.21 -10.20 2.82
C LEU A 72 -5.21 -9.93 3.96
N LEU A 73 -6.52 -9.96 3.67
CA LEU A 73 -7.57 -9.91 4.70
C LEU A 73 -7.57 -11.13 5.61
N GLU A 74 -7.18 -12.29 5.09
CA GLU A 74 -6.99 -13.52 5.88
C GLU A 74 -5.69 -13.48 6.69
N LEU A 75 -4.59 -13.06 6.05
CA LEU A 75 -3.26 -13.02 6.66
C LEU A 75 -3.12 -11.94 7.75
N GLN A 76 -3.82 -10.81 7.58
CA GLN A 76 -3.79 -9.65 8.48
C GLN A 76 -2.37 -9.20 8.85
N PRO A 77 -1.52 -8.84 7.87
CA PRO A 77 -0.19 -8.33 8.17
C PRO A 77 -0.26 -6.98 8.88
N THR A 78 0.78 -6.65 9.62
CA THR A 78 0.89 -5.37 10.33
C THR A 78 0.98 -4.18 9.37
N ARG A 79 1.58 -4.40 8.19
CA ARG A 79 1.70 -3.41 7.12
C ARG A 79 1.86 -4.10 5.77
N ILE A 80 1.40 -3.45 4.71
CA ILE A 80 1.64 -3.85 3.32
C ILE A 80 2.37 -2.72 2.61
N ASP A 81 3.53 -2.97 2.04
CA ASP A 81 4.27 -2.02 1.20
C ASP A 81 3.95 -2.34 -0.26
N ILE A 82 3.24 -1.45 -0.95
CA ILE A 82 3.02 -1.55 -2.40
C ILE A 82 4.04 -0.64 -3.09
N GLY A 83 4.86 -1.22 -3.96
CA GLY A 83 5.80 -0.48 -4.79
C GLY A 83 5.76 -0.97 -6.23
N THR A 84 6.67 -0.43 -7.04
CA THR A 84 6.92 -0.92 -8.40
C THR A 84 8.42 -1.11 -8.63
N ILE A 85 8.79 -1.82 -9.69
CA ILE A 85 10.19 -2.04 -10.09
C ILE A 85 10.92 -0.70 -10.35
N ASP A 86 12.13 -0.51 -9.83
CA ASP A 86 12.92 0.72 -10.00
C ASP A 86 14.16 0.59 -10.86
N ARG A 87 14.57 -0.64 -11.16
CA ARG A 87 15.67 -0.93 -12.06
C ARG A 87 15.06 -1.55 -13.30
N PRO A 88 15.41 -1.06 -14.50
CA PRO A 88 15.09 -1.79 -15.72
C PRO A 88 15.76 -3.17 -15.58
N PRO A 89 15.00 -4.27 -15.50
CA PRO A 89 15.62 -5.58 -15.43
C PRO A 89 16.16 -5.96 -16.82
N ALA A 90 16.83 -7.09 -16.91
CA ALA A 90 17.33 -7.62 -18.18
C ALA A 90 16.22 -7.91 -19.23
N TYR A 91 14.95 -7.77 -18.85
CA TYR A 91 13.75 -8.01 -19.66
C TYR A 91 12.90 -6.73 -19.75
N PRO A 92 12.17 -6.51 -20.86
CA PRO A 92 11.30 -5.35 -21.02
C PRO A 92 10.06 -5.50 -20.13
N VAL A 93 10.18 -5.03 -18.88
CA VAL A 93 9.03 -4.82 -17.99
C VAL A 93 8.95 -3.35 -17.63
N GLU A 94 7.73 -2.87 -17.52
CA GLU A 94 7.43 -1.46 -17.26
C GLU A 94 7.05 -1.27 -15.80
N SER A 95 7.57 -0.20 -15.21
CA SER A 95 7.14 0.28 -13.90
C SER A 95 5.78 0.96 -14.01
N LEU A 96 5.04 0.98 -12.90
CA LEU A 96 3.83 1.79 -12.76
C LEU A 96 4.20 3.22 -12.30
N SER A 97 3.36 4.19 -12.64
CA SER A 97 3.41 5.51 -12.04
C SER A 97 2.94 5.46 -10.57
N TYR A 98 3.12 6.56 -9.84
CA TYR A 98 2.65 6.61 -8.46
C TYR A 98 1.12 6.69 -8.39
N GLU A 99 0.49 7.45 -9.30
CA GLU A 99 -0.96 7.46 -9.49
C GLU A 99 -1.50 6.06 -9.79
N GLU A 100 -0.86 5.30 -10.69
CA GLU A 100 -1.24 3.91 -10.97
C GLU A 100 -1.15 3.02 -9.71
N LEU A 101 -0.07 3.14 -8.91
CA LEU A 101 0.06 2.41 -7.64
C LEU A 101 -0.99 2.84 -6.61
N ARG A 102 -1.31 4.13 -6.56
CA ARG A 102 -2.35 4.68 -5.68
C ARG A 102 -3.72 4.11 -6.08
N ASP A 103 -4.06 4.11 -7.37
CA ASP A 103 -5.30 3.55 -7.89
C ASP A 103 -5.41 2.05 -7.62
N ILE A 104 -4.31 1.31 -7.73
CA ILE A 104 -4.23 -0.09 -7.31
C ILE A 104 -4.52 -0.20 -5.81
N SER A 105 -3.90 0.64 -4.97
CA SER A 105 -4.11 0.61 -3.51
C SER A 105 -5.57 0.84 -3.10
N LEU A 106 -6.32 1.64 -3.88
CA LEU A 106 -7.73 1.92 -3.65
C LEU A 106 -8.66 0.73 -3.96
N GLN A 107 -8.18 -0.27 -4.69
CA GLN A 107 -8.92 -1.50 -4.97
C GLN A 107 -8.83 -2.52 -3.83
N PHE A 108 -7.91 -2.34 -2.89
CA PHE A 108 -7.83 -3.13 -1.67
C PHE A 108 -8.81 -2.64 -0.61
N ASP A 109 -9.12 -3.52 0.33
CA ASP A 109 -9.96 -3.19 1.47
C ASP A 109 -9.32 -2.10 2.34
N ARG A 110 -10.13 -1.16 2.80
CA ARG A 110 -9.70 0.00 3.59
C ARG A 110 -9.17 -0.39 4.97
N ALA A 111 -9.52 -1.57 5.48
CA ALA A 111 -8.97 -2.10 6.71
C ALA A 111 -7.48 -2.50 6.59
N LEU A 112 -6.98 -2.70 5.37
CA LEU A 112 -5.59 -3.10 5.14
C LEU A 112 -4.62 -1.92 5.31
N PRO A 113 -3.56 -2.04 6.13
CA PRO A 113 -2.56 -1.00 6.36
C PRO A 113 -1.50 -0.95 5.25
N ILE A 114 -1.92 -0.54 4.06
CA ILE A 114 -1.06 -0.31 2.89
C ILE A 114 -0.34 1.05 2.97
N TYR A 115 0.97 1.00 2.78
CA TYR A 115 1.87 2.09 2.44
C TYR A 115 2.21 2.01 0.94
N VAL A 116 2.02 3.10 0.19
CA VAL A 116 2.40 3.16 -1.23
C VAL A 116 3.80 3.78 -1.31
N ALA A 117 4.78 2.98 -1.70
CA ALA A 117 6.15 3.42 -1.81
C ALA A 117 6.30 4.39 -2.99
N SER A 118 6.52 5.65 -2.68
CA SER A 118 7.06 6.60 -3.64
C SER A 118 8.58 6.41 -3.69
N ARG A 119 9.17 6.35 -4.88
CA ARG A 119 10.62 6.54 -5.03
C ARG A 119 10.84 7.82 -5.80
N LYS A 120 11.89 8.57 -5.43
CA LYS A 120 12.30 9.93 -5.91
C LYS A 120 12.28 10.21 -7.42
N LYS A 121 11.96 9.23 -8.28
CA LYS A 121 11.85 9.35 -9.73
C LYS A 121 10.40 9.47 -10.25
N VAL A 122 9.41 9.55 -9.38
CA VAL A 122 8.04 9.84 -9.80
C VAL A 122 7.99 11.28 -10.31
N MET A 123 7.85 11.44 -11.63
CA MET A 123 7.77 12.73 -12.34
C MET A 123 6.34 13.30 -12.33
N GLU A 124 5.51 12.92 -11.37
CA GLU A 124 4.14 13.43 -11.28
C GLU A 124 4.18 14.86 -10.75
N LYS A 125 3.39 15.73 -11.37
CA LYS A 125 3.24 17.11 -10.92
C LYS A 125 2.21 17.12 -9.80
N PRO A 126 2.55 17.66 -8.63
CA PRO A 126 1.58 17.86 -7.56
C PRO A 126 0.40 18.68 -8.07
N SER A 127 -0.80 18.30 -7.67
CA SER A 127 -2.05 18.94 -8.10
C SER A 127 -2.65 19.78 -6.97
N CYS A 128 -3.49 20.75 -7.34
CA CYS A 128 -4.24 21.55 -6.38
C CYS A 128 -5.46 20.76 -5.91
N TYR A 129 -5.70 20.76 -4.60
CA TYR A 129 -6.85 20.13 -3.94
C TYR A 129 -7.56 21.15 -3.03
N SER A 130 -8.89 21.07 -2.97
CA SER A 130 -9.71 21.72 -1.94
C SER A 130 -9.65 20.98 -0.61
N ASP A 131 -10.17 21.59 0.46
CA ASP A 131 -10.28 20.95 1.77
C ASP A 131 -11.14 19.68 1.69
N GLU A 132 -12.23 19.71 0.94
CA GLU A 132 -13.11 18.55 0.72
C GLU A 132 -12.39 17.43 -0.02
N GLU A 133 -11.64 17.74 -1.08
CA GLU A 133 -10.90 16.75 -1.86
C GLU A 133 -9.77 16.09 -1.04
N ILE A 134 -9.09 16.87 -0.18
CA ILE A 134 -8.11 16.36 0.78
C ILE A 134 -8.78 15.39 1.75
N MET A 135 -9.91 15.80 2.34
CA MET A 135 -10.63 14.98 3.31
C MET A 135 -11.18 13.70 2.68
N GLU A 136 -11.72 13.77 1.46
CA GLU A 136 -12.18 12.59 0.71
C GLU A 136 -11.04 11.64 0.36
N THR A 137 -9.89 12.20 -0.03
CA THR A 137 -8.67 11.43 -0.29
C THR A 137 -8.23 10.66 0.95
N ILE A 138 -8.07 11.34 2.08
CA ILE A 138 -7.63 10.75 3.35
C ILE A 138 -8.69 9.76 3.87
N LYS A 139 -9.97 10.07 3.66
CA LYS A 139 -11.06 9.15 3.96
C LYS A 139 -10.84 7.86 3.19
N LYS A 140 -10.64 7.90 1.87
CA LYS A 140 -10.44 6.68 1.06
C LYS A 140 -9.23 5.89 1.54
N ARG A 141 -8.12 6.56 1.81
CA ARG A 141 -6.86 5.95 2.23
C ARG A 141 -6.05 6.94 3.07
N PRO A 142 -5.59 6.57 4.29
CA PRO A 142 -4.64 7.38 5.03
C PRO A 142 -3.39 7.70 4.20
N LEU A 143 -2.88 8.93 4.32
CA LEU A 143 -1.72 9.40 3.55
C LEU A 143 -0.49 9.55 4.45
N THR A 144 0.68 9.17 3.96
CA THR A 144 1.95 9.52 4.57
C THR A 144 2.40 10.92 4.16
N GLN A 145 3.43 11.45 4.85
CA GLN A 145 4.04 12.72 4.45
C GLN A 145 4.62 12.67 3.03
N GLU A 146 5.09 11.50 2.60
CA GLU A 146 5.60 11.30 1.25
C GLU A 146 4.47 11.39 0.22
N ASP A 147 3.33 10.76 0.50
CA ASP A 147 2.14 10.84 -0.36
C ASP A 147 1.66 12.30 -0.51
N ILE A 148 1.64 13.05 0.59
CA ILE A 148 1.30 14.49 0.59
C ILE A 148 2.25 15.27 -0.33
N ASN A 149 3.55 15.01 -0.26
CA ASN A 149 4.54 15.73 -1.05
C ASN A 149 4.45 15.41 -2.55
N VAL A 150 4.07 14.18 -2.91
CA VAL A 150 3.92 13.75 -4.31
C VAL A 150 2.60 14.25 -4.90
N LEU A 151 1.51 14.15 -4.13
CA LEU A 151 0.15 14.40 -4.63
C LEU A 151 -0.25 15.88 -4.60
N LEU A 152 0.14 16.60 -3.55
CA LEU A 152 -0.43 17.90 -3.22
C LEU A 152 0.56 19.03 -3.51
N ASP A 153 0.09 20.06 -4.22
CA ASP A 153 0.87 21.28 -4.43
C ASP A 153 1.10 22.06 -3.11
N GLN A 154 1.93 23.11 -3.17
CA GLN A 154 2.31 23.87 -1.98
C GLN A 154 1.11 24.51 -1.27
N GLU A 155 0.10 24.97 -2.00
CA GLU A 155 -1.09 25.56 -1.40
C GLU A 155 -1.96 24.50 -0.71
N SER A 156 -2.08 23.32 -1.31
CA SER A 156 -2.79 22.17 -0.74
C SER A 156 -2.08 21.62 0.49
N GLN A 157 -0.74 21.62 0.51
CA GLN A 157 0.03 21.27 1.71
C GLN A 157 -0.21 22.25 2.87
N LYS A 158 -0.36 23.56 2.57
CA LYS A 158 -0.76 24.55 3.59
C LYS A 158 -2.16 24.27 4.13
N ARG A 159 -3.11 23.88 3.26
CA ARG A 159 -4.46 23.45 3.68
C ARG A 159 -4.40 22.26 4.62
N VAL A 160 -3.61 21.22 4.28
CA VAL A 160 -3.38 20.09 5.19
C VAL A 160 -2.90 20.54 6.57
N ALA A 161 -1.90 21.44 6.63
CA ALA A 161 -1.42 21.98 7.89
C ALA A 161 -2.52 22.75 8.67
N GLN A 162 -3.38 23.49 7.98
CA GLN A 162 -4.53 24.16 8.60
C GLN A 162 -5.56 23.14 9.15
N LEU A 163 -5.89 22.10 8.39
CA LEU A 163 -6.82 21.04 8.82
C LEU A 163 -6.29 20.26 10.04
N ILE A 164 -4.97 20.05 10.12
CA ILE A 164 -4.30 19.49 11.31
C ILE A 164 -4.43 20.45 12.50
N ASN A 165 -4.14 21.74 12.32
CA ASN A 165 -4.28 22.74 13.39
C ASN A 165 -5.73 22.87 13.89
N GLN A 166 -6.71 22.68 13.00
CA GLN A 166 -8.13 22.63 13.33
C GLN A 166 -8.58 21.30 13.97
N LYS A 167 -7.65 20.36 14.19
CA LYS A 167 -7.87 19.01 14.72
C LYS A 167 -8.86 18.18 13.89
N GLN A 168 -8.97 18.45 12.59
CA GLN A 168 -9.77 17.62 11.67
C GLN A 168 -8.97 16.42 11.15
N LEU A 169 -7.64 16.57 11.06
CA LEU A 169 -6.70 15.52 10.70
C LEU A 169 -5.73 15.26 11.86
N VAL A 170 -5.23 14.02 11.97
CA VAL A 170 -4.28 13.61 13.01
C VAL A 170 -3.28 12.59 12.46
N TRP A 171 -2.04 12.67 12.91
CA TRP A 171 -1.01 11.69 12.59
C TRP A 171 -1.13 10.47 13.52
N VAL A 172 -1.08 9.27 12.94
CA VAL A 172 -1.07 7.98 13.64
C VAL A 172 0.11 7.16 13.15
N SER A 173 0.95 6.72 14.07
CA SER A 173 2.12 5.88 13.76
C SER A 173 1.72 4.41 13.66
N SER A 174 2.18 3.73 12.59
CA SER A 174 2.05 2.28 12.42
C SER A 174 3.31 1.70 11.79
N SER A 175 3.94 0.76 12.51
CA SER A 175 5.07 -0.04 12.03
C SER A 175 6.20 0.75 11.35
N GLY A 176 6.56 1.93 11.87
CA GLY A 176 7.65 2.76 11.35
C GLY A 176 7.25 3.77 10.27
N TYR A 177 5.96 3.95 10.00
CA TYR A 177 5.44 5.06 9.19
C TYR A 177 4.35 5.82 9.92
N ASP A 178 4.26 7.12 9.63
CA ASP A 178 3.18 7.97 10.11
C ASP A 178 2.15 8.18 9.01
N PHE A 179 0.88 7.96 9.37
CA PHE A 179 -0.25 8.13 8.49
C PHE A 179 -1.15 9.26 9.01
N LEU A 180 -1.49 10.17 8.12
CA LEU A 180 -2.48 11.20 8.34
C LEU A 180 -3.87 10.59 8.12
N VAL A 181 -4.70 10.64 9.16
CA VAL A 181 -6.06 10.10 9.17
C VAL A 181 -7.06 11.20 9.54
N LEU A 182 -8.34 10.96 9.25
CA LEU A 182 -9.43 11.79 9.77
C LEU A 182 -9.51 11.62 11.29
N ASN A 183 -9.67 12.72 12.02
CA ASN A 183 -9.90 12.67 13.45
C ASN A 183 -11.32 12.18 13.76
N SER A 184 -11.44 10.95 14.25
CA SER A 184 -12.71 10.28 14.56
C SER A 184 -13.52 10.96 15.66
N GLU A 185 -12.93 11.81 16.51
CA GLU A 185 -13.64 12.52 17.58
C GLU A 185 -14.55 13.66 17.10
N LYS A 186 -14.35 14.17 15.87
CA LYS A 186 -15.22 15.21 15.27
C LYS A 186 -16.27 14.65 14.30
N SER A 187 -16.11 13.43 13.78
CA SER A 187 -17.08 12.85 12.84
C SER A 187 -18.46 12.56 13.46
N LEU A 188 -18.55 12.51 14.79
CA LEU A 188 -19.79 12.26 15.55
C LEU A 188 -20.56 13.52 15.93
N LYS A 189 -20.04 14.74 15.66
CA LYS A 189 -20.69 16.00 16.06
C LYS A 189 -21.51 16.67 14.95
N ASN A 190 -21.56 16.08 13.76
CA ASN A 190 -22.31 16.57 12.61
C ASN A 190 -23.38 15.58 12.13
N SER A 191 -23.89 14.71 13.01
CA SER A 191 -25.02 13.81 12.75
C SER A 191 -26.23 14.24 13.58
#